data_AF-A0A2M8CG10-F1
#
_entry.id   AF-A0A2M8CG10-F1
#
_cell.length_a   1.000
_cell.length_b   1.000
_cell.length_c   1.000
_cell.angle_alpha   90.00
_cell.angle_beta   90.00
_cell.angle_gamma   90.00
#
_symmetry.space_group_name_H-M   'P 1'
#
loop_
_entity.id
_entity.type
_entity.pdbx_description
1 polymer ?
#
loop_
_entity_poly.entity_id
_entity_poly.type
_entity_poly.pdbx_seq_one_letter_code
_entity_poly.pdbx_strand_id
1 'polypeptide(L)'
;MSQFNYEGAETNEIEDVNQYIFDYLYTNYTFVDSVLAADDYAKGINSNTSSSEYKQALWEKSNGFTIPLFSNASHALSELIYTAWIRAGSPLISPDYVFVPGAESNFTLKQNVPNPFSNSTQIQYSLTVKSEVIIQVFNLSGQTVATLDKGQKEKGDYTIDWKPENLRSGIYYVMLKSDRFADFKKMVVVN
;
A
#
# COMPACT_ATOMS: atom_id res chain seq x y z
N MET A 1 0.02 -2.49 -36.91
CA MET A 1 -0.55 -3.66 -36.21
C MET A 1 -0.03 -3.62 -34.78
N SER A 2 -0.89 -3.82 -33.78
CA SER A 2 -0.44 -3.99 -32.40
C SER A 2 0.60 -5.12 -32.37
N GLN A 3 1.80 -4.86 -31.86
CA GLN A 3 2.87 -5.87 -31.74
C GLN A 3 2.69 -6.77 -30.50
N PHE A 4 1.63 -6.55 -29.73
CA PHE A 4 1.32 -7.28 -28.50
C PHE A 4 -0.11 -7.81 -28.59
N ASN A 5 -0.25 -9.12 -28.77
CA ASN A 5 -1.49 -9.83 -28.53
C ASN A 5 -1.34 -10.54 -27.19
N TYR A 6 -2.13 -10.12 -26.20
CA TYR A 6 -2.11 -10.66 -24.85
C TYR A 6 -3.50 -11.23 -24.53
N GLU A 7 -3.55 -12.47 -24.08
CA GLU A 7 -4.71 -13.11 -23.46
C GLU A 7 -4.30 -13.47 -22.02
N GLY A 8 -5.08 -13.01 -21.04
CA GLY A 8 -4.74 -13.20 -19.62
C GLY A 8 -5.00 -14.63 -19.14
N ALA A 9 -4.10 -15.14 -18.29
CA ALA A 9 -4.30 -16.40 -17.57
C ALA A 9 -5.17 -16.22 -16.32
N GLU A 10 -5.81 -17.30 -15.87
CA GLU A 10 -6.65 -17.33 -14.67
C GLU A 10 -5.85 -17.02 -13.40
N THR A 11 -6.32 -16.09 -12.58
CA THR A 11 -5.67 -15.67 -11.33
C THR A 11 -5.98 -16.61 -10.18
N ASN A 12 -4.97 -17.00 -9.41
CA ASN A 12 -5.13 -17.87 -8.24
C ASN A 12 -4.80 -17.14 -6.93
N GLU A 13 -5.29 -17.67 -5.82
CA GLU A 13 -4.87 -17.23 -4.49
C GLU A 13 -3.46 -17.76 -4.19
N ILE A 14 -2.60 -16.90 -3.65
CA ILE A 14 -1.23 -17.24 -3.25
C ILE A 14 -1.22 -17.68 -1.78
N GLU A 15 -0.66 -18.86 -1.50
CA GLU A 15 -0.51 -19.37 -0.13
C GLU A 15 0.56 -18.60 0.67
N ASP A 16 1.81 -18.56 0.16
CA ASP A 16 2.91 -17.80 0.76
C ASP A 16 3.33 -16.62 -0.14
N VAL A 17 2.90 -15.42 0.24
CA VAL A 17 3.16 -14.19 -0.52
C VAL A 17 4.65 -13.84 -0.54
N ASN A 18 5.39 -14.09 0.54
CA ASN A 18 6.81 -13.74 0.59
C ASN A 18 7.61 -14.65 -0.33
N GLN A 19 7.38 -15.96 -0.24
CA GLN A 19 8.06 -16.93 -1.11
C GLN A 19 7.73 -16.66 -2.58
N TYR A 20 6.46 -16.41 -2.90
CA TYR A 20 6.03 -16.07 -4.25
C TYR A 20 6.75 -14.83 -4.81
N ILE A 21 6.87 -13.76 -4.02
CA ILE A 21 7.59 -12.54 -4.44
C ILE A 21 9.07 -12.85 -4.69
N PHE A 22 9.72 -13.61 -3.81
CA PHE A 22 11.12 -13.99 -3.99
C PHE A 22 11.33 -14.86 -5.22
N ASP A 23 10.46 -15.83 -5.47
CA ASP A 23 10.52 -16.69 -6.66
C ASP A 23 10.32 -15.88 -7.95
N TYR A 24 9.36 -14.95 -7.94
CA TYR A 24 9.15 -14.02 -9.05
C TYR A 24 10.40 -13.17 -9.31
N LEU A 25 10.97 -12.55 -8.28
CA LEU A 25 12.19 -11.73 -8.41
C LEU A 25 13.38 -12.56 -8.92
N TYR A 26 13.56 -13.76 -8.37
CA TYR A 26 14.63 -14.67 -8.76
C TYR A 26 14.51 -15.08 -10.23
N THR A 27 13.30 -15.43 -10.68
CA THR A 27 13.02 -15.80 -12.07
C THR A 27 13.27 -14.64 -13.03
N ASN A 28 12.94 -13.41 -12.65
CA ASN A 28 13.20 -12.24 -13.50
C ASN A 28 14.70 -11.87 -13.55
N TYR A 29 15.43 -12.08 -12.44
CA TYR A 29 16.86 -11.75 -12.34
C TYR A 29 17.71 -12.51 -13.37
N THR A 30 17.32 -13.73 -13.76
CA THR A 30 18.08 -14.52 -14.75
C THR A 30 18.13 -13.88 -16.13
N PHE A 31 17.27 -12.90 -16.43
CA PHE A 31 17.25 -12.20 -17.72
C PHE A 31 18.17 -10.98 -17.78
N VAL A 32 18.82 -10.59 -16.69
CA VAL A 32 19.74 -9.44 -16.66
C VAL A 32 20.84 -9.57 -17.72
N ASP A 33 21.50 -10.73 -17.79
CA ASP A 33 22.55 -10.99 -18.78
C ASP A 33 21.99 -10.99 -20.22
N SER A 34 20.76 -11.45 -20.40
CA SER A 34 20.09 -11.44 -21.72
C SER A 34 19.77 -10.02 -22.19
N VAL A 35 19.40 -9.13 -21.27
CA VAL A 35 19.18 -7.71 -21.56
C VAL A 35 20.50 -7.03 -21.92
N LEU A 36 21.56 -7.26 -21.15
CA LEU A 36 22.89 -6.71 -21.42
C LEU A 36 23.43 -7.18 -22.77
N ALA A 37 23.30 -8.48 -23.08
CA ALA A 37 23.72 -9.02 -24.37
C ALA A 37 22.93 -8.42 -25.55
N ALA A 38 21.62 -8.17 -25.38
CA ALA A 38 20.81 -7.52 -26.39
C ALA A 38 21.21 -6.05 -26.61
N ASP A 39 21.55 -5.33 -25.55
CA ASP A 39 22.06 -3.96 -25.60
C ASP A 39 23.43 -3.88 -26.29
N ASP A 40 24.37 -4.75 -25.93
CA ASP A 40 25.69 -4.82 -26.57
C ASP A 40 25.58 -5.12 -28.07
N TYR A 41 24.70 -6.05 -28.45
CA TYR A 41 24.39 -6.30 -29.86
C TYR A 41 23.86 -5.05 -30.56
N ALA A 42 22.88 -4.38 -29.97
CA ALA A 42 22.25 -3.20 -30.56
C ALA A 42 23.25 -2.04 -30.70
N LYS A 43 24.14 -1.83 -29.72
CA LYS A 43 25.25 -0.86 -29.80
C LYS A 43 26.23 -1.19 -30.93
N GLY A 44 26.44 -2.47 -31.20
CA GLY A 44 27.22 -2.94 -32.36
C GLY A 44 26.61 -2.56 -33.70
N ILE A 45 25.27 -2.39 -33.78
CA ILE A 45 24.56 -1.91 -34.96
C ILE A 45 24.59 -0.38 -35.06
N ASN A 46 24.23 0.30 -33.97
CA ASN A 46 24.29 1.76 -33.89
C ASN A 46 24.56 2.19 -32.44
N SER A 47 25.64 2.92 -32.21
CA SER A 47 26.02 3.38 -30.87
C SER A 47 25.11 4.49 -30.33
N ASN A 48 24.32 5.16 -31.19
CA ASN A 48 23.30 6.10 -30.75
C ASN A 48 22.05 5.35 -30.27
N THR A 49 21.90 5.22 -28.95
CA THR A 49 20.80 4.50 -28.29
C THR A 49 19.41 5.12 -28.52
N SER A 50 19.35 6.36 -29.01
CA SER A 50 18.09 7.01 -29.37
C SER A 50 17.64 6.72 -30.80
N SER A 51 18.52 6.17 -31.64
CA SER A 51 18.25 5.89 -33.06
C SER A 51 17.20 4.80 -33.26
N SER A 52 16.54 4.83 -34.42
CA SER A 52 15.61 3.79 -34.85
C SER A 52 16.30 2.44 -35.01
N GLU A 53 17.51 2.43 -35.56
CA GLU A 53 18.26 1.22 -35.88
C GLU A 53 18.69 0.49 -34.60
N TYR A 54 19.17 1.23 -33.59
CA TYR A 54 19.47 0.66 -32.27
C TYR A 54 18.22 0.08 -31.62
N LYS A 55 17.12 0.85 -31.58
CA LYS A 55 15.88 0.41 -30.91
C LYS A 55 15.29 -0.83 -31.57
N GLN A 56 15.34 -0.90 -32.90
CA GLN A 56 14.90 -2.07 -33.65
C GLN A 56 15.80 -3.28 -33.35
N ALA A 57 17.12 -3.13 -33.42
CA ALA A 57 18.06 -4.22 -33.13
C ALA A 57 17.94 -4.73 -31.68
N LEU A 58 17.74 -3.83 -30.72
CA LEU A 58 17.49 -4.16 -29.33
C LEU A 58 16.19 -4.95 -29.19
N TRP A 59 15.11 -4.48 -29.82
CA TRP A 59 13.81 -5.16 -29.79
C TRP A 59 13.86 -6.54 -30.43
N GLU A 60 14.52 -6.68 -31.59
CA GLU A 60 14.71 -7.96 -32.29
C GLU A 60 15.40 -9.01 -31.42
N LYS A 61 16.36 -8.61 -30.57
CA LYS A 61 17.05 -9.50 -29.64
C LYS A 61 16.33 -9.73 -28.32
N SER A 62 15.52 -8.77 -27.87
CA SER A 62 14.92 -8.81 -26.54
C SER A 62 13.46 -9.27 -26.50
N ASN A 63 12.73 -9.18 -27.62
CA ASN A 63 11.28 -9.45 -27.62
C ASN A 63 10.91 -10.84 -27.07
N GLY A 64 11.73 -11.87 -27.37
CA GLY A 64 11.44 -13.25 -27.00
C GLY A 64 11.39 -13.51 -25.50
N PHE A 65 12.11 -12.74 -24.69
CA PHE A 65 12.02 -12.78 -23.23
C PHE A 65 11.22 -11.61 -22.66
N THR A 66 11.25 -10.44 -23.31
CA THR A 66 10.55 -9.24 -22.84
C THR A 66 9.04 -9.45 -22.82
N ILE A 67 8.47 -10.05 -23.87
CA ILE A 67 7.02 -10.30 -23.95
C ILE A 67 6.56 -11.23 -22.81
N PRO A 68 7.16 -12.42 -22.59
CA PRO A 68 6.85 -13.27 -21.44
C PRO A 68 7.02 -12.58 -20.08
N LEU A 69 8.08 -11.77 -19.89
CA LEU A 69 8.30 -11.06 -18.63
C LEU A 69 7.17 -10.08 -18.32
N PHE A 70 6.72 -9.30 -19.31
CA PHE A 70 5.56 -8.41 -19.13
C PHE A 70 4.27 -9.18 -18.85
N SER A 71 4.03 -10.27 -19.57
CA SER A 71 2.88 -11.15 -19.32
C SER A 71 2.87 -11.68 -17.89
N ASN A 72 4.00 -12.21 -17.43
CA ASN A 72 4.16 -12.75 -16.09
C ASN A 72 4.03 -11.67 -15.02
N ALA A 73 4.54 -10.45 -15.26
CA ALA A 73 4.39 -9.32 -14.36
C ALA A 73 2.91 -8.93 -14.17
N SER A 74 2.17 -8.82 -15.28
CA SER A 74 0.74 -8.54 -15.25
C SER A 74 -0.03 -9.63 -14.51
N HIS A 75 0.34 -10.89 -14.72
CA HIS A 75 -0.28 -12.02 -14.03
C HIS A 75 0.01 -11.99 -12.52
N ALA A 76 1.28 -11.84 -12.14
CA ALA A 76 1.71 -11.80 -10.74
C ALA A 76 1.07 -10.65 -9.95
N LEU A 77 0.99 -9.46 -10.56
CA LEU A 77 0.25 -8.34 -9.99
C LEU A 77 -1.23 -8.69 -9.77
N SER A 78 -1.84 -9.38 -10.72
CA SER A 78 -3.25 -9.77 -10.63
C SER A 78 -3.48 -10.77 -9.49
N GLU A 79 -2.60 -11.76 -9.33
CA GLU A 79 -2.65 -12.72 -8.23
C GLU A 79 -2.42 -12.07 -6.86
N LEU A 80 -1.48 -11.11 -6.77
CA LEU A 80 -1.25 -10.35 -5.54
C LEU A 80 -2.47 -9.52 -5.13
N ILE A 81 -3.09 -8.81 -6.08
CA ILE A 81 -4.32 -8.03 -5.84
C ILE A 81 -5.47 -8.95 -5.44
N TYR A 82 -5.67 -10.04 -6.17
CA TYR A 82 -6.72 -11.02 -5.88
C TYR A 82 -6.55 -11.64 -4.49
N THR A 83 -5.34 -12.08 -4.16
CA THR A 83 -4.99 -12.63 -2.85
C THR A 83 -5.25 -11.63 -1.73
N ALA A 84 -4.86 -10.37 -1.92
CA ALA A 84 -5.14 -9.31 -0.94
C ALA A 84 -6.66 -9.11 -0.75
N TRP A 85 -7.45 -9.16 -1.82
CA TRP A 85 -8.90 -9.05 -1.76
C TRP A 85 -9.55 -10.22 -1.03
N ILE A 86 -9.16 -11.47 -1.32
CA ILE A 86 -9.64 -12.66 -0.61
C ILE A 86 -9.31 -12.57 0.89
N ARG A 87 -8.04 -12.27 1.23
CA ARG A 87 -7.59 -12.15 2.63
C ARG A 87 -8.25 -11.00 3.39
N ALA A 88 -8.76 -9.99 2.68
CA ALA A 88 -9.58 -8.93 3.26
C ALA A 88 -11.05 -9.33 3.50
N GLY A 89 -11.41 -10.61 3.27
CA GLY A 89 -12.78 -11.12 3.41
C GLY A 89 -13.66 -10.83 2.19
N SER A 90 -13.06 -10.68 1.00
CA SER A 90 -13.75 -10.46 -0.27
C SER A 90 -14.78 -9.34 -0.22
N PRO A 91 -14.39 -8.11 0.21
CA PRO A 91 -15.34 -7.01 0.35
C PRO A 91 -16.03 -6.72 -0.99
N LEU A 92 -17.35 -6.49 -0.94
CA LEU A 92 -18.13 -6.11 -2.10
C LEU A 92 -17.58 -4.81 -2.72
N ILE A 93 -17.20 -4.89 -3.99
CA ILE A 93 -16.82 -3.74 -4.79
C ILE A 93 -18.11 -3.03 -5.22
N SER A 94 -18.49 -1.99 -4.48
CA SER A 94 -19.64 -1.15 -4.87
C SER A 94 -19.20 -0.20 -5.99
N PRO A 95 -19.91 -0.16 -7.14
CA PRO A 95 -19.63 0.79 -8.22
C PRO A 95 -19.81 2.26 -7.78
N ASP A 96 -20.48 2.51 -6.66
CA ASP A 96 -20.65 3.85 -6.07
C ASP A 96 -19.39 4.35 -5.33
N TYR A 97 -18.32 3.54 -5.26
CA TYR A 97 -17.12 3.82 -4.48
C TYR A 97 -15.89 3.94 -5.36
N VAL A 98 -15.71 5.11 -6.00
CA VAL A 98 -14.42 5.51 -6.55
C VAL A 98 -13.60 6.07 -5.39
N PHE A 99 -12.47 5.44 -5.03
CA PHE A 99 -11.47 6.10 -4.21
C PHE A 99 -10.96 7.31 -5.01
N VAL A 100 -11.45 8.49 -4.68
CA VAL A 100 -10.95 9.75 -5.21
C VAL A 100 -9.87 10.23 -4.24
N PRO A 101 -8.58 10.18 -4.60
CA PRO A 101 -7.54 10.76 -3.77
C PRO A 101 -7.86 12.25 -3.55
N GLY A 102 -8.17 12.64 -2.32
CA GLY A 102 -8.54 14.01 -1.96
C GLY A 102 -10.05 14.27 -1.76
N ALA A 103 -10.92 13.27 -1.86
CA ALA A 103 -12.28 13.41 -1.31
C ALA A 103 -12.21 13.65 0.20
N GLU A 104 -12.97 14.63 0.71
CA GLU A 104 -12.99 14.96 2.13
C GLU A 104 -13.36 13.74 2.96
N SER A 105 -12.48 13.34 3.88
CA SER A 105 -12.77 12.26 4.81
C SER A 105 -13.94 12.67 5.70
N ASN A 106 -14.89 11.76 5.92
CA ASN A 106 -16.05 11.97 6.79
C ASN A 106 -15.70 12.20 8.28
N PHE A 107 -14.40 12.22 8.60
CA PHE A 107 -13.87 12.54 9.90
C PHE A 107 -12.51 13.24 9.78
N THR A 108 -12.07 13.85 10.88
CA THR A 108 -10.71 14.39 11.04
C THR A 108 -10.19 14.01 12.42
N LEU A 109 -8.98 13.47 12.49
CA LEU A 109 -8.25 13.30 13.75
C LEU A 109 -7.23 14.44 13.87
N LYS A 110 -7.26 15.18 14.98
CA LYS A 110 -6.27 16.23 15.25
C LYS A 110 -5.05 15.64 15.95
N GLN A 111 -3.94 16.38 15.87
CA GLN A 111 -2.78 16.07 16.67
C GLN A 111 -3.13 16.16 18.16
N ASN A 112 -2.66 15.19 18.95
CA ASN A 112 -2.87 15.20 20.39
C ASN A 112 -2.15 16.39 21.04
N VAL A 113 -2.75 16.96 22.09
CA VAL A 113 -2.20 18.13 22.79
C VAL A 113 -2.14 17.86 24.30
N PRO A 114 -0.96 18.00 24.94
CA PRO A 114 0.34 18.29 24.34
C PRO A 114 0.91 17.09 23.56
N ASN A 115 1.88 17.36 22.69
CA ASN A 115 2.76 16.36 22.08
C ASN A 115 4.15 16.97 21.82
N PRO A 116 5.22 16.52 22.49
CA PRO A 116 5.29 15.39 23.42
C PRO A 116 4.42 15.54 24.69
N PHE A 117 4.03 14.42 25.30
CA PHE A 117 3.31 14.40 26.58
C PHE A 117 3.94 13.43 27.58
N SER A 118 3.74 13.68 28.89
CA SER A 118 4.19 12.80 29.97
C SER A 118 3.04 11.97 30.54
N ASN A 119 2.18 12.61 31.33
CA ASN A 119 1.16 11.92 32.12
C ASN A 119 -0.23 11.89 31.47
N SER A 120 -0.50 12.86 30.60
CA SER A 120 -1.82 13.01 29.99
C SER A 120 -1.74 13.77 28.67
N THR A 121 -2.63 13.44 27.76
CA THR A 121 -2.80 14.18 26.51
C THR A 121 -4.28 14.19 26.12
N GLN A 122 -4.66 15.18 25.33
CA GLN A 122 -6.00 15.30 24.80
C GLN A 122 -6.01 14.92 23.32
N ILE A 123 -6.92 14.04 22.93
CA ILE A 123 -7.13 13.61 21.54
C ILE A 123 -8.46 14.17 21.08
N GLN A 124 -8.43 14.95 20.00
CA GLN A 124 -9.62 15.58 19.44
C GLN A 124 -9.90 15.01 18.05
N TYR A 125 -11.17 14.73 17.78
CA TYR A 125 -11.60 14.31 16.45
C TYR A 125 -12.97 14.90 16.11
N SER A 126 -13.26 15.03 14.82
CA SER A 126 -14.55 15.50 14.33
C SER A 126 -15.13 14.49 13.36
N LEU A 127 -16.46 14.37 13.34
CA LEU A 127 -17.24 13.55 12.42
C LEU A 127 -18.20 14.46 11.65
N THR A 128 -18.19 14.40 10.33
CA THR A 128 -19.10 15.19 9.47
C THR A 128 -20.44 14.49 9.26
N VAL A 129 -20.50 13.17 9.51
CA VAL A 129 -21.68 12.31 9.46
C VAL A 129 -21.65 11.28 10.59
N LYS A 130 -22.81 10.74 10.96
CA LYS A 130 -22.92 9.62 11.90
C LYS A 130 -22.09 8.44 11.40
N SER A 131 -21.22 7.90 12.24
CA SER A 131 -20.27 6.85 11.87
C SER A 131 -20.01 5.88 13.02
N GLU A 132 -19.66 4.62 12.70
CA GLU A 132 -18.98 3.77 13.68
C GLU A 132 -17.53 4.21 13.82
N VAL A 133 -17.08 4.49 15.03
CA VAL A 133 -15.68 4.88 15.28
C VAL A 133 -14.97 3.89 16.17
N ILE A 134 -13.67 3.74 15.94
CA ILE A 134 -12.75 3.10 16.86
C ILE A 134 -11.52 4.00 16.99
N ILE A 135 -11.23 4.44 18.22
CA ILE A 135 -10.01 5.17 18.57
C ILE A 135 -9.07 4.21 19.30
N GLN A 136 -7.90 3.96 18.74
CA GLN A 136 -6.90 3.07 19.34
C GLN A 136 -5.53 3.68 19.34
N VAL A 137 -4.69 3.24 20.28
CA VAL A 137 -3.29 3.60 20.37
C VAL A 137 -2.42 2.37 20.14
N PHE A 138 -1.36 2.52 19.36
CA PHE A 138 -0.42 1.46 18.98
C PHE A 138 1.02 1.85 19.32
N ASN A 139 1.85 0.86 19.63
CA ASN A 139 3.31 1.02 19.67
C ASN A 139 3.93 0.82 18.26
N LEU A 140 5.26 1.00 18.15
CA LEU A 140 5.99 0.84 16.89
C LEU A 140 5.91 -0.57 16.28
N SER A 141 5.64 -1.59 17.09
CA SER A 141 5.47 -2.97 16.63
C SER A 141 4.04 -3.27 16.16
N GLY A 142 3.15 -2.26 16.12
CA GLY A 142 1.75 -2.42 15.72
C GLY A 142 0.86 -3.04 16.79
N GLN A 143 1.36 -3.23 18.01
CA GLN A 143 0.55 -3.78 19.10
C GLN A 143 -0.37 -2.70 19.66
N THR A 144 -1.66 -3.01 19.80
CA THR A 144 -2.63 -2.13 20.47
C THR A 144 -2.31 -2.02 21.95
N VAL A 145 -1.97 -0.82 22.41
CA VAL A 145 -1.73 -0.50 23.83
C VAL A 145 -2.97 0.02 24.53
N ALA A 146 -3.91 0.66 23.81
CA ALA A 146 -5.18 1.11 24.38
C ALA A 146 -6.27 1.22 23.31
N THR A 147 -7.52 1.01 23.71
CA THR A 147 -8.71 1.42 22.93
C THR A 147 -9.40 2.51 23.74
N LEU A 148 -9.47 3.71 23.19
CA LEU A 148 -9.92 4.92 23.90
C LEU A 148 -11.41 5.19 23.71
N ASP A 149 -11.95 4.82 22.55
CA ASP A 149 -13.36 4.98 22.22
C ASP A 149 -13.74 3.92 21.17
N LYS A 150 -14.97 3.41 21.24
CA LYS A 150 -15.50 2.44 20.28
C LYS A 150 -17.03 2.50 20.24
N GLY A 151 -17.59 2.62 19.05
CA GLY A 151 -19.02 2.47 18.80
C GLY A 151 -19.59 3.52 17.85
N GLN A 152 -20.91 3.54 17.74
CA GLN A 152 -21.64 4.50 16.91
C GLN A 152 -21.61 5.89 17.54
N LYS A 153 -21.21 6.90 16.76
CA LYS A 153 -21.17 8.32 17.16
C LYS A 153 -21.93 9.15 16.15
N GLU A 154 -22.64 10.15 16.65
CA GLU A 154 -23.33 11.12 15.80
C GLU A 154 -22.34 12.11 15.18
N LYS A 155 -22.82 12.94 14.25
CA LYS A 155 -22.03 14.07 13.73
C LYS A 155 -21.66 15.02 14.87
N GLY A 156 -20.40 15.41 14.96
CA GLY A 156 -19.94 16.38 15.96
C GLY A 156 -18.44 16.35 16.21
N ASP A 157 -18.00 17.23 17.10
CA ASP A 157 -16.63 17.26 17.62
C ASP A 157 -16.55 16.51 18.95
N TYR A 158 -15.47 15.75 19.12
CA TYR A 158 -15.23 14.89 20.26
C TYR A 158 -13.84 15.11 20.81
N THR A 159 -13.75 15.00 22.14
CA THR A 159 -12.52 15.19 22.88
C THR A 159 -12.37 14.06 23.88
N ILE A 160 -11.21 13.41 23.87
CA ILE A 160 -10.84 12.35 24.80
C ILE A 160 -9.64 12.83 25.62
N ASP A 161 -9.82 12.93 26.93
CA ASP A 161 -8.72 13.14 27.86
C ASP A 161 -8.13 11.77 28.23
N TRP A 162 -6.91 11.51 27.76
CA TRP A 162 -6.25 10.23 27.96
C TRP A 162 -5.12 10.34 28.99
N LYS A 163 -5.18 9.48 30.01
CA LYS A 163 -4.20 9.34 31.10
C LYS A 163 -3.70 7.89 31.13
N PRO A 164 -2.66 7.55 30.36
CA PRO A 164 -2.15 6.20 30.32
C PRO A 164 -1.39 5.84 31.60
N GLU A 165 -1.60 4.62 32.09
CA GLU A 165 -0.81 4.06 33.18
C GLU A 165 0.42 3.34 32.61
N ASN A 166 1.62 3.79 32.97
CA ASN A 166 2.89 3.11 32.68
C ASN A 166 3.29 2.96 31.19
N LEU A 167 2.96 3.93 30.32
CA LEU A 167 3.59 3.99 28.99
C LEU A 167 5.08 4.26 29.13
N ARG A 168 5.93 3.53 28.41
CA ARG A 168 7.36 3.84 28.33
C ARG A 168 7.58 5.05 27.42
N SER A 169 8.59 5.86 27.71
CA SER A 169 9.03 6.93 26.79
C SER A 169 9.32 6.35 25.40
N GLY A 170 8.80 7.00 24.36
CA GLY A 170 8.89 6.48 23.00
C GLY A 170 7.84 7.04 22.05
N ILE A 171 7.77 6.44 20.86
CA ILE A 171 6.83 6.81 19.80
C ILE A 171 5.64 5.86 19.81
N TYR A 172 4.46 6.43 19.71
CA TYR A 172 3.18 5.73 19.59
C TYR A 172 2.36 6.35 18.47
N TYR A 173 1.30 5.67 18.05
CA TYR A 173 0.35 6.19 17.07
C TYR A 173 -1.06 6.10 17.63
N VAL A 174 -1.81 7.19 17.57
CA VAL A 174 -3.26 7.16 17.73
C VAL A 174 -3.90 7.03 16.35
N MET A 175 -4.89 6.16 16.24
CA MET A 175 -5.69 5.94 15.04
C MET A 175 -7.13 6.28 15.34
N LEU A 176 -7.79 6.98 14.40
CA LEU A 176 -9.24 7.01 14.28
C LEU A 176 -9.61 6.20 13.06
N LYS A 177 -10.36 5.12 13.27
CA LYS A 177 -10.96 4.32 12.21
C LYS A 177 -12.46 4.58 12.18
N SER A 178 -13.01 4.83 11.00
CA SER A 178 -14.46 4.83 10.75
C SER A 178 -14.74 4.19 9.39
N ASP A 179 -15.67 3.23 9.38
CA ASP A 179 -16.02 2.37 8.24
C ASP A 179 -14.80 1.91 7.41
N ARG A 180 -14.53 2.59 6.30
CA ARG A 180 -13.48 2.26 5.30
C ARG A 180 -12.25 3.17 5.36
N PHE A 181 -12.20 4.14 6.27
CA PHE A 181 -11.09 5.08 6.39
C PHE A 181 -10.43 4.99 7.76
N ALA A 182 -9.13 5.27 7.79
CA ALA A 182 -8.37 5.45 9.02
C ALA A 182 -7.43 6.66 8.89
N ASP A 183 -7.38 7.50 9.91
CA ASP A 183 -6.36 8.56 10.05
C ASP A 183 -5.47 8.23 11.26
N PHE A 184 -4.18 8.53 11.13
CA PHE A 184 -3.17 8.25 12.13
C PHE A 184 -2.44 9.53 12.53
N LYS A 185 -2.11 9.63 13.81
CA LYS A 185 -1.29 10.72 14.35
C LYS A 185 -0.20 10.16 15.26
N LYS A 186 1.04 10.62 15.01
CA LYS A 186 2.21 10.24 15.79
C LYS A 186 2.19 10.96 17.14
N MET A 187 2.32 10.20 18.21
CA MET A 187 2.44 10.67 19.58
C MET A 187 3.83 10.39 20.13
N VAL A 188 4.39 11.33 20.88
CA VAL A 188 5.67 11.18 21.57
C VAL A 188 5.41 11.22 23.08
N VAL A 189 5.80 10.16 23.76
CA VAL A 189 5.71 10.03 25.23
C VAL A 189 7.08 10.32 25.84
N VAL A 190 7.10 11.18 26.86
CA VAL A 190 8.28 11.54 27.64
C VAL A 190 7.97 11.39 29.13
N ASN A 191 8.39 10.28 29.73
CA ASN A 191 8.42 10.11 31.19
C ASN A 191 9.71 10.61 31.78
#